data_AF-A0A3T0RUL7-F1
#
_entry.id   AF-A0A3T0RUL7-F1
#
_cell.length_a   1.000
_cell.length_b   1.000
_cell.length_c   1.000
_cell.angle_alpha   90.00
_cell.angle_beta   90.00
_cell.angle_gamma   90.00
#
_symmetry.space_group_name_H-M   'P 1'
#
loop_
_entity.id
_entity.type
_entity.pdbx_description
1 polymer ?
#
loop_
_entity_poly.entity_id
_entity_poly.type
_entity_poly.pdbx_seq_one_letter_code
_entity_poly.pdbx_strand_id
1 'polypeptide(L)'
;MNFTRVSMLFLGAVLVGLMGCKPASPEAPASGDISVQIPLSENNGDINNSDASYGLKTVTLKNIETLREVRGQYARFFLAPGLVEGQLNGASPIAYFAKTKDQTYIAKDVVSLQMATIYYHMQNLITWAQDLGVSIKSPMPVGINTKIKGDEALQNNNAFYDGRSKAMLFVPYTSDEMPISVNAGIIAHEFFHSIFFNKVLGPISQKQKATSQRISDLTVHSYEGWSKQKTFIQLDLSEEELFNETYIRGINEGLADYWGWAYTNDPDFLKWSLSSHAKKRTLTKQAQVSYKSDRDIEAAVVEAKNIGDDPSMALSNYIYDIGTPYARFLKELVYIKMQHSNISLADAKRQVNVFVIGFVQDLAKSALKLKTKDKLSTQDLFLAVDEHDSGLQSKEQCELIIQYLNAPLEKADVIAAKYTCAKDFEAYKVIKP
;
A
#
# COMPACT_ATOMS: atom_id res chain seq x y z
N MET A 1 -58.44 -8.13 -56.24
CA MET A 1 -57.96 -8.76 -54.99
C MET A 1 -57.86 -7.66 -53.94
N ASN A 2 -58.71 -7.73 -52.92
CA ASN A 2 -58.84 -6.73 -51.85
C ASN A 2 -57.81 -6.98 -50.75
N PHE A 3 -56.97 -6.00 -50.44
CA PHE A 3 -56.21 -5.95 -49.19
C PHE A 3 -56.74 -4.79 -48.34
N THR A 4 -57.58 -5.15 -47.39
CA THR A 4 -58.09 -4.26 -46.34
C THR A 4 -57.78 -4.91 -45.00
N ARG A 5 -57.33 -4.09 -44.04
CA ARG A 5 -57.31 -4.31 -42.59
C ARG A 5 -56.17 -5.16 -42.00
N VAL A 6 -55.04 -4.49 -41.72
CA VAL A 6 -54.24 -4.74 -40.50
C VAL A 6 -53.67 -3.40 -40.02
N SER A 7 -54.48 -2.58 -39.36
CA SER A 7 -54.03 -1.31 -38.76
C SER A 7 -55.01 -0.90 -37.66
N MET A 8 -55.00 -1.56 -36.49
CA MET A 8 -55.64 -1.03 -35.26
C MET A 8 -55.40 -1.88 -34.00
N LEU A 9 -54.19 -2.41 -33.76
CA LEU A 9 -53.92 -3.14 -32.51
C LEU A 9 -52.52 -2.94 -31.91
N PHE A 10 -51.74 -1.98 -32.42
CA PHE A 10 -50.40 -1.67 -31.89
C PHE A 10 -50.27 -0.30 -31.19
N LEU A 11 -51.36 0.48 -31.08
CA LEU A 11 -51.33 1.79 -30.42
C LEU A 11 -51.74 1.75 -28.94
N GLY A 12 -52.29 0.64 -28.44
CA GLY A 12 -52.76 0.50 -27.06
C GLY A 12 -51.71 0.03 -26.05
N ALA A 13 -50.58 -0.52 -26.51
CA ALA A 13 -49.54 -1.09 -25.64
C ALA A 13 -48.36 -0.14 -25.35
N VAL A 14 -48.30 1.03 -25.99
CA VAL A 14 -47.21 2.01 -25.80
C VAL A 14 -47.50 2.98 -24.64
N LEU A 15 -48.74 3.05 -24.14
CA LEU A 15 -49.14 3.98 -23.07
C LEU A 15 -48.98 3.45 -21.64
N VAL A 16 -48.63 2.16 -21.45
CA VAL A 16 -48.37 1.59 -20.11
C VAL A 16 -46.89 1.71 -19.70
N GLY A 17 -46.01 2.14 -20.61
CA GLY A 17 -44.59 2.42 -20.32
C GLY A 17 -44.31 3.76 -19.63
N LEU A 18 -45.34 4.58 -19.39
CA LEU A 18 -45.23 5.88 -18.69
C LEU A 18 -45.67 5.81 -17.23
N MET A 19 -45.68 4.62 -16.61
CA MET A 19 -45.64 4.55 -15.15
C MET A 19 -44.25 5.01 -14.71
N GLY A 20 -44.16 6.32 -14.49
CA GLY A 20 -42.93 7.04 -14.24
C GLY A 20 -42.07 6.35 -13.19
N CYS A 21 -40.82 6.09 -13.58
CA CYS A 21 -39.74 5.91 -12.63
C CYS A 21 -39.71 7.16 -11.75
N LYS A 22 -40.46 7.19 -10.65
CA LYS A 22 -40.24 8.18 -9.61
C LYS A 22 -38.78 8.00 -9.21
N PRO A 23 -37.92 9.04 -9.33
CA PRO A 23 -36.56 8.94 -8.84
C PRO A 23 -36.68 8.48 -7.40
N ALA A 24 -36.07 7.32 -7.10
CA ALA A 24 -36.17 6.74 -5.77
C ALA A 24 -35.75 7.82 -4.79
N SER A 25 -36.67 8.22 -3.90
CA SER A 25 -36.33 9.20 -2.87
C SER A 25 -35.10 8.67 -2.15
N PRO A 26 -34.06 9.50 -1.95
CA PRO A 26 -32.89 9.06 -1.22
C PRO A 26 -33.36 8.47 0.11
N GLU A 27 -32.97 7.22 0.39
CA GLU A 27 -33.34 6.55 1.63
C GLU A 27 -32.90 7.42 2.82
N ALA A 28 -33.67 7.37 3.92
CA ALA A 28 -33.31 8.08 5.13
C ALA A 28 -31.86 7.71 5.54
N PRO A 29 -31.05 8.67 6.01
CA PRO A 29 -29.65 8.40 6.34
C PRO A 29 -29.58 7.34 7.44
N ALA A 30 -29.02 6.18 7.12
CA ALA A 30 -28.70 5.14 8.09
C ALA A 30 -27.39 5.49 8.82
N SER A 31 -27.31 5.15 10.10
CA SER A 31 -26.15 5.40 10.98
C SER A 31 -25.94 4.23 11.96
N GLY A 32 -24.77 4.17 12.60
CA GLY A 32 -24.37 3.10 13.52
C GLY A 32 -23.59 2.00 12.81
N ASP A 33 -23.76 0.77 13.27
CA ASP A 33 -23.18 -0.42 12.63
C ASP A 33 -24.14 -0.92 11.56
N ILE A 34 -23.68 -0.98 10.31
CA ILE A 34 -24.53 -1.21 9.13
C ILE A 34 -24.01 -2.39 8.32
N SER A 35 -24.89 -3.33 7.99
CA SER A 35 -24.58 -4.43 7.07
C SER A 35 -24.59 -3.97 5.62
N VAL A 36 -23.49 -4.14 4.89
CA VAL A 36 -23.35 -3.80 3.48
C VAL A 36 -22.79 -4.98 2.69
N GLN A 37 -23.09 -5.07 1.39
CA GLN A 37 -22.46 -6.04 0.50
C GLN A 37 -21.31 -5.40 -0.28
N ILE A 38 -20.10 -5.96 -0.18
CA ILE A 38 -18.90 -5.49 -0.89
C ILE A 38 -18.11 -6.66 -1.50
N PRO A 39 -17.29 -6.43 -2.54
CA PRO A 39 -16.33 -7.43 -3.01
C PRO A 39 -15.23 -7.63 -1.97
N LEU A 40 -14.93 -8.90 -1.66
CA LEU A 40 -13.78 -9.30 -0.87
C LEU A 40 -13.08 -10.47 -1.55
N SER A 41 -11.76 -10.55 -1.35
CA SER A 41 -10.99 -11.73 -1.73
C SER A 41 -11.47 -12.94 -0.93
N GLU A 42 -11.75 -14.05 -1.60
CA GLU A 42 -12.18 -15.33 -1.01
C GLU A 42 -10.99 -16.23 -0.68
N ASN A 43 -9.80 -15.64 -0.49
CA ASN A 43 -8.63 -16.43 -0.15
C ASN A 43 -8.82 -17.03 1.27
N ASN A 44 -9.08 -18.33 1.34
CA ASN A 44 -9.35 -19.08 2.58
C ASN A 44 -8.11 -19.24 3.50
N GLY A 45 -7.08 -18.42 3.31
CA GLY A 45 -5.78 -18.58 3.96
C GLY A 45 -4.94 -19.73 3.39
N ASP A 46 -5.32 -20.28 2.23
CA ASP A 46 -4.49 -21.26 1.54
C ASP A 46 -3.34 -20.54 0.83
N ILE A 47 -2.17 -20.63 1.45
CA ILE A 47 -0.92 -20.01 1.02
C ILE A 47 -0.42 -20.52 -0.34
N ASN A 48 -0.91 -21.68 -0.78
CA ASN A 48 -0.53 -22.29 -2.06
C ASN A 48 -1.54 -21.98 -3.16
N ASN A 49 -2.71 -21.43 -2.81
CA ASN A 49 -3.73 -21.12 -3.80
C ASN A 49 -3.49 -19.73 -4.40
N SER A 50 -2.90 -19.70 -5.59
CA SER A 50 -2.78 -18.49 -6.40
C SER A 50 -4.11 -18.00 -6.99
N ASP A 51 -5.15 -18.83 -6.92
CA ASP A 51 -6.45 -18.57 -7.54
C ASP A 51 -7.39 -17.90 -6.54
N ALA A 52 -6.91 -16.84 -5.88
CA ALA A 52 -7.79 -15.96 -5.13
C ALA A 52 -8.92 -15.48 -6.05
N SER A 53 -10.17 -15.67 -5.64
CA SER A 53 -11.34 -15.10 -6.33
C SER A 53 -11.83 -13.88 -5.54
N TYR A 54 -12.58 -12.99 -6.19
CA TYR A 54 -13.33 -11.95 -5.49
C TYR A 54 -14.81 -12.29 -5.52
N GLY A 55 -15.45 -12.25 -4.36
CA GLY A 55 -16.88 -12.52 -4.19
C GLY A 55 -17.56 -11.41 -3.41
N LEU A 56 -18.83 -11.16 -3.70
CA LEU A 56 -19.65 -10.26 -2.89
C LEU A 56 -19.94 -10.91 -1.53
N LYS A 57 -19.55 -10.23 -0.45
CA LYS A 57 -19.78 -10.66 0.94
C LYS A 57 -20.54 -9.58 1.71
N THR A 58 -21.43 -10.00 2.59
CA THR A 58 -22.05 -9.11 3.56
C THR A 58 -21.08 -8.87 4.71
N VAL A 59 -20.78 -7.60 4.97
CA VAL A 59 -19.89 -7.14 6.05
C VAL A 59 -20.57 -6.08 6.89
N THR A 60 -20.06 -5.83 8.09
CA THR A 60 -20.49 -4.70 8.91
C THR A 60 -19.53 -3.53 8.76
N LEU A 61 -20.04 -2.38 8.33
CA LEU A 61 -19.37 -1.08 8.46
C LEU A 61 -19.65 -0.55 9.86
N LYS A 62 -18.60 -0.37 10.66
CA LYS A 62 -18.73 0.07 12.05
C LYS A 62 -18.74 1.59 12.18
N ASN A 63 -19.49 2.09 13.16
CA ASN A 63 -19.48 3.51 13.55
C ASN A 63 -19.70 4.49 12.38
N ILE A 64 -20.67 4.18 11.51
CA ILE A 64 -21.09 5.06 10.42
C ILE A 64 -21.90 6.22 11.02
N GLU A 65 -21.44 7.45 10.82
CA GLU A 65 -22.24 8.64 11.13
C GLU A 65 -23.39 8.80 10.13
N THR A 66 -23.11 8.56 8.85
CA THR A 66 -24.12 8.62 7.79
C THR A 66 -23.73 7.74 6.59
N LEU A 67 -24.58 6.78 6.26
CA LEU A 67 -24.38 5.91 5.09
C LEU A 67 -24.47 6.70 3.78
N ARG A 68 -25.23 7.81 3.77
CA ARG A 68 -25.39 8.68 2.59
C ARG A 68 -24.06 9.23 2.10
N GLU A 69 -23.10 9.47 2.98
CA GLU A 69 -21.75 9.95 2.61
C GLU A 69 -20.68 8.88 2.88
N VAL A 70 -21.10 7.68 3.32
CA VAL A 70 -20.27 6.61 3.90
C VAL A 70 -19.22 7.20 4.86
N ARG A 71 -19.68 8.13 5.71
CA ARG A 71 -18.83 8.88 6.63
C ARG A 71 -18.97 8.29 8.02
N GLY A 72 -17.86 8.19 8.74
CA GLY A 72 -17.85 7.70 10.11
C GLY A 72 -16.48 7.83 10.75
N GLN A 73 -16.24 7.01 11.78
CA GLN A 73 -15.01 7.07 12.56
C GLN A 73 -13.74 6.84 11.73
N TYR A 74 -13.79 5.98 10.72
CA TYR A 74 -12.59 5.44 10.05
C TYR A 74 -12.20 6.19 8.78
N ALA A 75 -13.16 6.70 8.01
CA ALA A 75 -12.90 7.39 6.76
C ALA A 75 -13.88 8.54 6.50
N ARG A 76 -13.41 9.54 5.77
CA ARG A 76 -14.21 10.66 5.25
C ARG A 76 -13.87 10.89 3.78
N PHE A 77 -14.90 10.79 2.93
CA PHE A 77 -14.72 10.87 1.48
C PHE A 77 -14.89 12.29 0.92
N PHE A 78 -14.13 12.57 -0.14
CA PHE A 78 -14.19 13.78 -0.95
C PHE A 78 -14.21 13.40 -2.44
N LEU A 79 -15.13 13.97 -3.20
CA LEU A 79 -15.27 13.71 -4.64
C LEU A 79 -14.45 14.71 -5.44
N ALA A 80 -13.57 14.20 -6.31
CA ALA A 80 -12.66 14.98 -7.14
C ALA A 80 -12.02 16.16 -6.38
N PRO A 81 -11.41 15.91 -5.20
CA PRO A 81 -10.93 16.98 -4.35
C PRO A 81 -9.79 17.75 -5.00
N GLY A 82 -9.69 19.03 -4.63
CA GLY A 82 -8.46 19.81 -4.75
C GLY A 82 -7.72 19.87 -3.41
N LEU A 83 -6.56 20.51 -3.42
CA LEU A 83 -5.80 20.83 -2.21
C LEU A 83 -5.95 22.32 -1.87
N VAL A 84 -6.38 22.62 -0.66
CA VAL A 84 -6.42 23.98 -0.09
C VAL A 84 -5.70 23.94 1.24
N GLU A 85 -4.65 24.76 1.40
CA GLU A 85 -3.84 24.84 2.63
C GLU A 85 -3.28 23.48 3.11
N GLY A 86 -2.99 22.58 2.16
CA GLY A 86 -2.51 21.24 2.49
C GLY A 86 -3.58 20.33 3.09
N GLN A 87 -4.86 20.61 2.88
CA GLN A 87 -5.98 19.71 3.19
C GLN A 87 -6.78 19.41 1.93
N LEU A 88 -7.44 18.25 1.91
CA LEU A 88 -8.40 17.97 0.85
C LEU A 88 -9.61 18.89 0.98
N ASN A 89 -9.96 19.52 -0.14
CA ASN A 89 -11.15 20.36 -0.26
C ASN A 89 -11.99 19.85 -1.44
N GLY A 90 -13.25 19.54 -1.18
CA GLY A 90 -14.18 19.00 -2.16
C GLY A 90 -15.52 18.67 -1.51
N ALA A 91 -16.54 18.44 -2.34
CA ALA A 91 -17.84 18.00 -1.84
C ALA A 91 -17.74 16.55 -1.32
N SER A 92 -18.51 16.23 -0.29
CA SER A 92 -18.70 14.83 0.12
C SER A 92 -19.53 14.11 -0.95
N PRO A 93 -19.06 12.96 -1.49
CA PRO A 93 -19.83 12.18 -2.43
C PRO A 93 -21.11 11.65 -1.76
N ILE A 94 -22.18 11.55 -2.55
CA ILE A 94 -23.45 10.96 -2.13
C ILE A 94 -23.50 9.53 -2.65
N ALA A 95 -23.58 8.57 -1.73
CA ALA A 95 -23.71 7.16 -2.04
C ALA A 95 -25.18 6.74 -2.16
N TYR A 96 -25.44 5.78 -3.04
CA TYR A 96 -26.74 5.24 -3.35
C TYR A 96 -26.76 3.75 -3.03
N PHE A 97 -27.62 3.36 -2.09
CA PHE A 97 -27.82 1.98 -1.70
C PHE A 97 -29.26 1.51 -1.94
N ALA A 98 -29.44 0.22 -2.16
CA ALA A 98 -30.70 -0.49 -2.05
C ALA A 98 -30.71 -1.27 -0.74
N LYS A 99 -31.74 -1.10 0.08
CA LYS A 99 -31.92 -1.91 1.27
C LYS A 99 -32.68 -3.21 0.94
N THR A 100 -32.12 -4.35 1.30
CA THR A 100 -32.75 -5.67 1.16
C THR A 100 -33.71 -5.94 2.32
N LYS A 101 -34.50 -7.03 2.23
CA LYS A 101 -35.44 -7.44 3.29
C LYS A 101 -34.73 -7.76 4.60
N ASP A 102 -33.55 -8.36 4.53
CA ASP A 102 -32.65 -8.69 5.64
C ASP A 102 -31.85 -7.48 6.17
N GLN A 103 -32.20 -6.25 5.78
CA GLN A 103 -31.56 -5.01 6.22
C GLN A 103 -30.11 -4.82 5.74
N THR A 104 -29.66 -5.59 4.74
CA THR A 104 -28.36 -5.41 4.08
C THR A 104 -28.47 -4.30 3.03
N TYR A 105 -27.47 -3.42 2.96
CA TYR A 105 -27.39 -2.37 1.94
C TYR A 105 -26.49 -2.83 0.79
N ILE A 106 -27.02 -2.76 -0.44
CA ILE A 106 -26.29 -3.10 -1.67
C ILE A 106 -26.06 -1.81 -2.45
N ALA A 107 -24.80 -1.52 -2.79
CA ALA A 107 -24.46 -0.35 -3.59
C ALA A 107 -25.16 -0.39 -4.97
N LYS A 108 -25.79 0.72 -5.36
CA LYS A 108 -26.48 0.85 -6.66
C LYS A 108 -25.55 1.31 -7.80
N ASP A 109 -24.37 1.80 -7.46
CA ASP A 109 -23.35 2.25 -8.41
C ASP A 109 -21.94 1.94 -7.90
N VAL A 110 -20.98 2.08 -8.81
CA VAL A 110 -19.57 1.79 -8.55
C VAL A 110 -18.99 2.70 -7.47
N VAL A 111 -19.32 3.99 -7.47
CA VAL A 111 -18.78 4.95 -6.49
C VAL A 111 -19.19 4.57 -5.06
N SER A 112 -20.46 4.21 -4.86
CA SER A 112 -20.99 3.76 -3.59
C SER A 112 -20.33 2.46 -3.13
N LEU A 113 -20.07 1.53 -4.07
CA LEU A 113 -19.35 0.29 -3.80
C LEU A 113 -17.91 0.57 -3.36
N GLN A 114 -17.19 1.42 -4.09
CA GLN A 114 -15.83 1.84 -3.76
C GLN A 114 -15.75 2.47 -2.37
N MET A 115 -16.66 3.39 -2.05
CA MET A 115 -16.71 4.03 -0.73
C MET A 115 -16.94 3.01 0.39
N ALA A 116 -17.89 2.09 0.23
CA ALA A 116 -18.16 1.05 1.21
C ALA A 116 -16.97 0.09 1.40
N THR A 117 -16.33 -0.34 0.29
CA THR A 117 -15.15 -1.21 0.32
C THR A 117 -13.96 -0.53 0.98
N ILE A 118 -13.64 0.71 0.60
CA ILE A 118 -12.56 1.48 1.23
C ILE A 118 -12.84 1.66 2.72
N TYR A 119 -14.07 2.06 3.11
CA TYR A 119 -14.41 2.25 4.51
C TYR A 119 -14.20 0.97 5.32
N TYR A 120 -14.67 -0.17 4.82
CA TYR A 120 -14.47 -1.48 5.45
C TYR A 120 -12.99 -1.81 5.62
N HIS A 121 -12.17 -1.64 4.59
CA HIS A 121 -10.74 -1.93 4.72
C HIS A 121 -10.03 -0.96 5.66
N MET A 122 -10.37 0.34 5.62
CA MET A 122 -9.84 1.34 6.54
C MET A 122 -10.17 1.02 8.00
N GLN A 123 -11.39 0.55 8.30
CA GLN A 123 -11.77 0.16 9.66
C GLN A 123 -10.87 -0.97 10.18
N ASN A 124 -10.60 -1.97 9.34
CA ASN A 124 -9.81 -3.14 9.71
C ASN A 124 -8.32 -2.78 9.82
N LEU A 125 -7.80 -1.99 8.88
CA LEU A 125 -6.40 -1.56 8.85
C LEU A 125 -6.05 -0.62 10.01
N ILE A 126 -6.95 0.31 10.36
CA ILE A 126 -6.76 1.19 11.53
C ILE A 126 -6.78 0.38 12.82
N THR A 127 -7.73 -0.55 12.97
CA THR A 127 -7.79 -1.44 14.14
C THR A 127 -6.52 -2.28 14.25
N TRP A 128 -6.09 -2.89 13.13
CA TRP A 128 -4.89 -3.71 13.09
C TRP A 128 -3.62 -2.93 13.42
N ALA A 129 -3.50 -1.69 12.93
CA ALA A 129 -2.39 -0.81 13.29
C ALA A 129 -2.40 -0.45 14.78
N GLN A 130 -3.57 -0.18 15.36
CA GLN A 130 -3.72 0.10 16.80
C GLN A 130 -3.33 -1.10 17.66
N ASP A 131 -3.70 -2.33 17.26
CA ASP A 131 -3.30 -3.57 17.93
C ASP A 131 -1.78 -3.82 17.92
N LEU A 132 -1.08 -3.18 16.98
CA LEU A 132 0.39 -3.16 16.86
C LEU A 132 1.02 -1.92 17.56
N GLY A 133 0.24 -1.13 18.29
CA GLY A 133 0.72 0.07 18.99
C GLY A 133 0.95 1.28 18.08
N VAL A 134 0.43 1.28 16.86
CA VAL A 134 0.54 2.38 15.91
C VAL A 134 -0.71 3.26 15.96
N SER A 135 -0.55 4.51 16.38
CA SER A 135 -1.63 5.50 16.32
C SER A 135 -1.76 6.07 14.91
N ILE A 136 -2.97 5.96 14.34
CA ILE A 136 -3.33 6.51 13.03
C ILE A 136 -4.43 7.55 13.23
N LYS A 137 -4.25 8.71 12.60
CA LYS A 137 -5.25 9.78 12.63
C LYS A 137 -6.52 9.29 11.92
N SER A 138 -7.64 9.37 12.62
CA SER A 138 -8.96 8.93 12.17
C SER A 138 -10.00 10.04 12.40
N PRO A 139 -10.98 10.23 11.50
CA PRO A 139 -11.14 9.56 10.22
C PRO A 139 -10.06 9.95 9.21
N MET A 140 -9.64 9.00 8.37
CA MET A 140 -8.71 9.28 7.29
C MET A 140 -9.42 9.99 6.13
N PRO A 141 -8.90 11.14 5.64
CA PRO A 141 -9.41 11.75 4.42
C PRO A 141 -9.14 10.85 3.21
N VAL A 142 -10.16 10.62 2.39
CA VAL A 142 -10.07 9.82 1.17
C VAL A 142 -10.61 10.60 -0.02
N GLY A 143 -9.77 10.85 -1.02
CA GLY A 143 -10.18 11.43 -2.29
C GLY A 143 -10.55 10.34 -3.29
N ILE A 144 -11.75 10.39 -3.87
CA ILE A 144 -12.18 9.51 -4.96
C ILE A 144 -12.35 10.30 -6.25
N ASN A 145 -12.07 9.67 -7.39
CA ASN A 145 -11.99 10.35 -8.69
C ASN A 145 -11.11 11.59 -8.61
N THR A 146 -10.04 11.50 -7.82
CA THR A 146 -9.06 12.56 -7.68
C THR A 146 -8.44 12.73 -9.05
N LYS A 147 -8.72 13.86 -9.71
CA LYS A 147 -8.00 14.17 -10.95
C LYS A 147 -6.51 14.28 -10.58
N ILE A 148 -5.58 14.22 -11.52
CA ILE A 148 -4.19 14.66 -11.30
C ILE A 148 -3.77 15.40 -12.54
N LYS A 149 -2.95 16.44 -12.40
CA LYS A 149 -2.26 17.01 -13.56
C LYS A 149 -0.85 16.45 -13.58
N GLY A 150 -0.42 15.97 -14.74
CA GLY A 150 0.88 15.34 -14.92
C GLY A 150 0.83 14.30 -16.02
N ASP A 151 1.74 13.34 -15.96
CA ASP A 151 1.76 12.17 -16.85
C ASP A 151 0.42 11.42 -16.81
N GLU A 152 -0.06 10.99 -17.97
CA GLU A 152 -1.28 10.22 -18.15
C GLU A 152 -1.30 8.96 -17.27
N ALA A 153 -0.14 8.34 -17.07
CA ALA A 153 0.04 7.18 -16.18
C ALA A 153 -0.33 7.46 -14.72
N LEU A 154 -0.28 8.72 -14.29
CA LEU A 154 -0.66 9.14 -12.94
C LEU A 154 -2.12 9.56 -12.85
N GLN A 155 -2.73 9.96 -13.97
CA GLN A 155 -4.10 10.48 -13.99
C GLN A 155 -5.14 9.39 -13.90
N ASN A 156 -4.79 8.15 -14.27
CA ASN A 156 -5.71 7.03 -14.31
C ASN A 156 -5.08 5.77 -13.71
N ASN A 157 -5.93 4.85 -13.26
CA ASN A 157 -5.51 3.51 -12.80
C ASN A 157 -4.41 3.55 -11.74
N ASN A 158 -4.53 4.45 -10.77
CA ASN A 158 -3.57 4.58 -9.69
C ASN A 158 -4.24 4.89 -8.34
N ALA A 159 -3.49 4.66 -7.26
CA ALA A 159 -3.78 5.19 -5.94
C ALA A 159 -2.46 5.60 -5.28
N PHE A 160 -2.51 6.55 -4.36
CA PHE A 160 -1.34 6.94 -3.58
C PHE A 160 -1.77 7.57 -2.26
N TYR A 161 -0.94 7.44 -1.24
CA TYR A 161 -1.00 8.28 -0.05
C TYR A 161 -0.26 9.60 -0.26
N ASP A 162 -0.97 10.72 -0.16
CA ASP A 162 -0.36 12.06 -0.15
C ASP A 162 0.02 12.48 1.27
N GLY A 163 1.31 12.54 1.55
CA GLY A 163 1.84 12.96 2.85
C GLY A 163 1.52 14.41 3.22
N ARG A 164 1.29 15.29 2.23
CA ARG A 164 0.96 16.70 2.49
C ARG A 164 -0.45 16.84 3.06
N SER A 165 -1.44 16.28 2.38
CA SER A 165 -2.84 16.26 2.86
C SER A 165 -3.14 15.18 3.89
N LYS A 166 -2.19 14.25 4.07
CA LYS A 166 -2.34 13.06 4.92
C LYS A 166 -3.57 12.25 4.53
N ALA A 167 -3.76 12.09 3.22
CA ALA A 167 -4.95 11.52 2.64
C ALA A 167 -4.61 10.40 1.65
N MET A 168 -5.52 9.45 1.49
CA MET A 168 -5.45 8.47 0.41
C MET A 168 -6.20 8.99 -0.81
N LEU A 169 -5.58 8.93 -1.98
CA LEU A 169 -6.13 9.46 -3.22
C LEU A 169 -6.27 8.34 -4.22
N PHE A 170 -7.50 8.11 -4.67
CA PHE A 170 -7.85 7.19 -5.74
C PHE A 170 -8.20 8.01 -6.98
N VAL A 171 -7.44 7.81 -8.06
CA VAL A 171 -7.69 8.49 -9.34
C VAL A 171 -8.74 7.70 -10.15
N PRO A 172 -9.34 8.29 -11.21
CA PRO A 172 -10.24 7.56 -12.09
C PRO A 172 -9.65 6.24 -12.57
N TYR A 173 -10.46 5.19 -12.54
CA TYR A 173 -10.08 3.87 -13.04
C TYR A 173 -10.74 3.66 -14.39
N THR A 174 -9.94 3.40 -15.43
CA THR A 174 -10.36 3.30 -16.83
C THR A 174 -10.05 1.96 -17.46
N SER A 175 -9.32 1.08 -16.77
CA SER A 175 -9.04 -0.29 -17.21
C SER A 175 -10.27 -1.19 -17.02
N ASP A 176 -10.34 -2.28 -17.81
CA ASP A 176 -11.37 -3.33 -17.70
C ASP A 176 -11.09 -4.32 -16.54
N GLU A 177 -9.94 -4.17 -15.87
CA GLU A 177 -9.55 -4.95 -14.70
C GLU A 177 -10.33 -4.51 -13.43
N MET A 178 -10.07 -5.14 -12.29
CA MET A 178 -10.75 -4.79 -11.04
C MET A 178 -10.30 -3.39 -10.56
N PRO A 179 -11.22 -2.46 -10.25
CA PRO A 179 -10.84 -1.13 -9.80
C PRO A 179 -9.94 -1.14 -8.56
N ILE A 180 -8.90 -0.29 -8.55
CA ILE A 180 -7.93 -0.23 -7.43
C ILE A 180 -8.60 0.02 -6.08
N SER A 181 -9.63 0.87 -6.07
CA SER A 181 -10.44 1.20 -4.89
C SER A 181 -11.24 0.02 -4.31
N VAL A 182 -11.29 -1.13 -4.98
CA VAL A 182 -11.87 -2.37 -4.42
C VAL A 182 -10.82 -3.46 -4.17
N ASN A 183 -9.55 -3.18 -4.45
CA ASN A 183 -8.44 -4.09 -4.21
C ASN A 183 -7.90 -3.93 -2.80
N ALA A 184 -8.27 -4.85 -1.92
CA ALA A 184 -7.86 -4.87 -0.52
C ALA A 184 -6.34 -4.76 -0.32
N GLY A 185 -5.55 -5.38 -1.20
CA GLY A 185 -4.09 -5.37 -1.12
C GLY A 185 -3.50 -4.01 -1.45
N ILE A 186 -4.04 -3.34 -2.48
CA ILE A 186 -3.60 -1.96 -2.82
C ILE A 186 -4.05 -0.98 -1.75
N ILE A 187 -5.27 -1.10 -1.22
CA ILE A 187 -5.72 -0.23 -0.12
C ILE A 187 -4.80 -0.39 1.11
N ALA A 188 -4.40 -1.61 1.45
CA ALA A 188 -3.47 -1.89 2.54
C ALA A 188 -2.04 -1.38 2.26
N HIS A 189 -1.57 -1.51 1.01
CA HIS A 189 -0.30 -0.95 0.54
C HIS A 189 -0.28 0.58 0.75
N GLU A 190 -1.30 1.27 0.23
CA GLU A 190 -1.42 2.72 0.36
C GLU A 190 -1.60 3.18 1.81
N PHE A 191 -2.32 2.40 2.62
CA PHE A 191 -2.44 2.65 4.04
C PHE A 191 -1.08 2.57 4.75
N PHE A 192 -0.20 1.62 4.37
CA PHE A 192 1.12 1.51 4.97
C PHE A 192 1.98 2.75 4.70
N HIS A 193 1.89 3.36 3.52
CA HIS A 193 2.57 4.63 3.25
C HIS A 193 2.17 5.73 4.24
N SER A 194 0.94 5.70 4.79
CA SER A 194 0.54 6.60 5.87
C SER A 194 1.29 6.35 7.18
N ILE A 195 1.55 5.09 7.52
CA ILE A 195 2.36 4.70 8.69
C ILE A 195 3.79 5.19 8.47
N PHE A 196 4.39 4.83 7.33
CA PHE A 196 5.76 5.16 6.99
C PHE A 196 5.97 6.68 6.93
N PHE A 197 5.04 7.43 6.35
CA PHE A 197 5.09 8.88 6.32
C PHE A 197 5.08 9.48 7.73
N ASN A 198 4.15 9.05 8.59
CA ASN A 198 4.05 9.60 9.94
C ASN A 198 5.26 9.27 10.82
N LYS A 199 5.92 8.14 10.57
CA LYS A 199 7.07 7.68 11.37
C LYS A 199 8.41 8.14 10.84
N VAL A 200 8.60 8.17 9.52
CA VAL A 200 9.90 8.39 8.87
C VAL A 200 9.92 9.72 8.12
N LEU A 201 9.11 9.85 7.06
CA LEU A 201 9.25 10.94 6.08
C LEU A 201 8.78 12.29 6.62
N GLY A 202 7.71 12.31 7.41
CA GLY A 202 7.19 13.51 8.06
C GLY A 202 8.22 14.17 8.99
N PRO A 203 8.80 13.44 9.96
CA PRO A 203 9.88 13.95 10.79
C PRO A 203 11.11 14.43 10.00
N ILE A 204 11.54 13.70 8.98
CA ILE A 204 12.66 14.11 8.11
C ILE A 204 12.35 15.44 7.43
N SER A 205 11.17 15.56 6.81
CA SER A 205 10.72 16.80 6.15
C SER A 205 10.67 17.99 7.12
N GLN A 206 10.20 17.77 8.36
CA GLN A 206 10.18 18.83 9.39
C GLN A 206 11.58 19.28 9.79
N LYS A 207 12.51 18.33 10.02
CA LYS A 207 13.91 18.65 10.32
C LYS A 207 14.56 19.46 9.19
N GLN A 208 14.26 19.11 7.95
CA GLN A 208 14.81 19.80 6.78
C GLN A 208 14.25 21.20 6.61
N LYS A 209 12.94 21.41 6.81
CA LYS A 209 12.35 22.76 6.85
C LYS A 209 12.93 23.63 7.96
N ALA A 210 13.28 23.03 9.10
CA ALA A 210 13.90 23.75 10.21
C ALA A 210 15.39 24.08 9.95
N THR A 211 16.11 23.19 9.26
CA THR A 211 17.55 23.36 8.98
C THR A 211 17.79 24.16 7.68
N SER A 212 16.80 24.21 6.80
CA SER A 212 16.88 24.80 5.48
C SER A 212 15.59 25.56 5.17
N GLN A 213 15.68 26.86 4.94
CA GLN A 213 14.68 27.63 4.17
C GLN A 213 14.55 27.13 2.71
N ARG A 214 15.26 26.05 2.33
CA ARG A 214 15.48 25.59 0.96
C ARG A 214 15.00 24.16 0.64
N ILE A 215 14.55 23.36 1.61
CA ILE A 215 14.28 21.93 1.37
C ILE A 215 12.86 21.59 1.81
N SER A 216 11.88 21.91 0.98
CA SER A 216 10.48 21.54 1.16
C SER A 216 10.09 20.20 0.52
N ASP A 217 10.98 19.59 -0.28
CA ASP A 217 10.52 18.69 -1.37
C ASP A 217 10.85 17.20 -1.16
N LEU A 218 11.39 16.82 0.01
CA LEU A 218 11.56 15.39 0.38
C LEU A 218 10.26 14.71 0.83
N THR A 219 9.11 15.32 0.55
CA THR A 219 7.81 14.70 0.75
C THR A 219 7.42 13.88 -0.48
N VAL A 220 7.31 12.56 -0.27
CA VAL A 220 6.37 11.62 -0.92
C VAL A 220 5.57 12.28 -2.02
N HIS A 221 5.95 12.05 -3.28
CA HIS A 221 5.18 12.46 -4.45
C HIS A 221 4.45 13.79 -4.25
N SER A 222 5.15 14.82 -3.75
CA SER A 222 4.58 16.15 -3.69
C SER A 222 4.56 16.66 -5.12
N TYR A 223 3.51 16.27 -5.84
CA TYR A 223 3.13 16.81 -7.14
C TYR A 223 2.75 18.27 -6.91
N GLU A 224 3.78 19.11 -6.75
CA GLU A 224 3.64 20.53 -6.55
C GLU A 224 2.92 21.11 -7.76
N GLY A 225 1.71 21.59 -7.52
CA GLY A 225 1.08 22.55 -8.40
C GLY A 225 0.61 21.94 -9.71
N TRP A 226 -0.53 21.26 -9.63
CA TRP A 226 -1.42 21.08 -10.76
C TRP A 226 -1.52 22.34 -11.63
N SER A 227 -0.82 22.30 -12.78
CA SER A 227 -0.61 23.31 -13.82
C SER A 227 0.25 24.52 -13.43
N LYS A 228 1.45 24.52 -14.04
CA LYS A 228 2.30 25.66 -14.42
C LYS A 228 3.15 26.28 -13.30
N GLN A 229 4.47 26.19 -13.55
CA GLN A 229 5.59 26.93 -12.95
C GLN A 229 5.86 26.61 -11.48
N LYS A 230 7.04 26.12 -11.11
CA LYS A 230 8.37 26.61 -11.52
C LYS A 230 9.27 25.45 -11.88
N THR A 231 10.31 25.76 -12.65
CA THR A 231 11.61 25.11 -12.58
C THR A 231 11.75 24.45 -11.22
N PHE A 232 11.71 23.11 -11.18
CA PHE A 232 12.31 22.40 -10.06
C PHE A 232 13.65 23.10 -9.87
N ILE A 233 13.88 23.67 -8.68
CA ILE A 233 15.26 23.84 -8.28
C ILE A 233 15.72 22.39 -8.31
N GLN A 234 16.41 21.99 -9.37
CA GLN A 234 17.24 20.79 -9.35
C GLN A 234 18.11 21.01 -8.13
N LEU A 235 17.66 20.49 -7.00
CA LEU A 235 18.52 20.33 -5.86
C LEU A 235 19.56 19.36 -6.41
N ASP A 236 20.75 19.88 -6.67
CA ASP A 236 21.91 19.06 -6.99
C ASP A 236 22.22 18.28 -5.71
N LEU A 237 21.44 17.22 -5.51
CA LEU A 237 21.58 16.31 -4.40
C LEU A 237 22.94 15.67 -4.55
N SER A 238 23.65 15.58 -3.42
CA SER A 238 24.86 14.78 -3.38
C SER A 238 24.51 13.33 -3.70
N GLU A 239 25.49 12.55 -4.16
CA GLU A 239 25.27 11.11 -4.40
C GLU A 239 24.81 10.40 -3.13
N GLU A 240 25.27 10.85 -1.95
CA GLU A 240 24.85 10.29 -0.66
C GLU A 240 23.38 10.64 -0.32
N GLU A 241 22.94 11.86 -0.62
CA GLU A 241 21.54 12.27 -0.45
C GLU A 241 20.63 11.48 -1.40
N LEU A 242 21.01 11.36 -2.67
CA LEU A 242 20.24 10.60 -3.67
C LEU A 242 20.22 9.09 -3.36
N PHE A 243 21.32 8.54 -2.83
CA PHE A 243 21.37 7.19 -2.31
C PHE A 243 20.35 6.99 -1.19
N ASN A 244 20.36 7.85 -0.18
CA ASN A 244 19.47 7.72 0.98
C ASN A 244 18.00 7.89 0.58
N GLU A 245 17.70 8.84 -0.31
CA GLU A 245 16.35 9.00 -0.88
C GLU A 245 15.90 7.72 -1.59
N THR A 246 16.73 7.19 -2.49
CA THR A 246 16.43 6.00 -3.28
C THR A 246 16.23 4.77 -2.39
N TYR A 247 17.09 4.58 -1.41
CA TYR A 247 16.98 3.48 -0.45
C TYR A 247 15.71 3.59 0.41
N ILE A 248 15.44 4.77 1.01
CA ILE A 248 14.25 4.98 1.83
C ILE A 248 12.96 4.77 1.01
N ARG A 249 12.93 5.26 -0.24
CA ARG A 249 11.80 5.03 -1.16
C ARG A 249 11.63 3.55 -1.47
N GLY A 250 12.71 2.84 -1.78
CA GLY A 250 12.67 1.40 -2.01
C GLY A 250 12.15 0.61 -0.81
N ILE A 251 12.63 0.92 0.39
CA ILE A 251 12.13 0.33 1.64
C ILE A 251 10.64 0.64 1.85
N ASN A 252 10.20 1.88 1.62
CA ASN A 252 8.79 2.25 1.74
C ASN A 252 7.89 1.42 0.81
N GLU A 253 8.25 1.28 -0.47
CA GLU A 253 7.49 0.47 -1.44
C GLU A 253 7.50 -1.02 -1.06
N GLY A 254 8.66 -1.57 -0.68
CA GLY A 254 8.79 -2.97 -0.29
C GLY A 254 7.99 -3.33 0.96
N LEU A 255 8.06 -2.50 1.99
CA LEU A 255 7.29 -2.71 3.21
C LEU A 255 5.78 -2.56 2.95
N ALA A 256 5.38 -1.64 2.05
CA ALA A 256 3.98 -1.51 1.64
C ALA A 256 3.48 -2.73 0.86
N ASP A 257 4.30 -3.31 -0.04
CA ASP A 257 4.00 -4.58 -0.74
C ASP A 257 3.84 -5.73 0.26
N TYR A 258 4.74 -5.84 1.23
CA TYR A 258 4.61 -6.81 2.31
C TYR A 258 3.32 -6.61 3.11
N TRP A 259 3.00 -5.37 3.47
CA TRP A 259 1.79 -5.05 4.25
C TRP A 259 0.51 -5.41 3.49
N GLY A 260 0.48 -5.17 2.17
CA GLY A 260 -0.60 -5.59 1.28
C GLY A 260 -0.83 -7.10 1.29
N TRP A 261 0.24 -7.89 1.20
CA TRP A 261 0.17 -9.35 1.32
C TRP A 261 -0.18 -9.81 2.75
N ALA A 262 0.41 -9.17 3.77
CA ALA A 262 0.15 -9.50 5.16
C ALA A 262 -1.33 -9.31 5.50
N TYR A 263 -1.98 -8.30 4.91
CA TYR A 263 -3.40 -8.06 5.05
C TYR A 263 -4.29 -9.05 4.29
N THR A 264 -3.93 -9.40 3.06
CA THR A 264 -4.83 -10.15 2.14
C THR A 264 -4.55 -11.64 2.01
N ASN A 265 -3.37 -12.11 2.43
CA ASN A 265 -2.80 -13.41 2.07
C ASN A 265 -2.57 -13.61 0.55
N ASP A 266 -2.77 -12.60 -0.29
CA ASP A 266 -2.59 -12.73 -1.73
C ASP A 266 -1.19 -12.24 -2.14
N PRO A 267 -0.26 -13.13 -2.52
CA PRO A 267 1.10 -12.74 -2.88
C PRO A 267 1.20 -12.02 -4.22
N ASP A 268 0.10 -11.95 -4.97
CA ASP A 268 0.04 -11.34 -6.29
C ASP A 268 -1.14 -10.36 -6.40
N PHE A 269 -1.52 -9.72 -5.28
CA PHE A 269 -2.69 -8.85 -5.20
C PHE A 269 -2.69 -7.71 -6.24
N LEU A 270 -1.52 -7.29 -6.73
CA LEU A 270 -1.39 -6.28 -7.77
C LEU A 270 -1.95 -6.74 -9.13
N LYS A 271 -1.97 -8.06 -9.41
CA LYS A 271 -2.42 -8.61 -10.71
C LYS A 271 -3.86 -8.25 -11.06
N TRP A 272 -4.68 -8.00 -10.04
CA TRP A 272 -6.11 -7.74 -10.21
C TRP A 272 -6.42 -6.36 -10.78
N SER A 273 -5.53 -5.39 -10.59
CA SER A 273 -5.75 -3.99 -10.97
C SER A 273 -4.60 -3.35 -11.74
N LEU A 274 -3.42 -3.98 -11.72
CA LEU A 274 -2.17 -3.48 -12.28
C LEU A 274 -1.37 -4.64 -12.89
N SER A 275 -2.00 -5.42 -13.79
CA SER A 275 -1.40 -6.65 -14.35
C SER A 275 -0.01 -6.44 -14.97
N SER A 276 0.24 -5.27 -15.56
CA SER A 276 1.55 -4.90 -16.13
C SER A 276 2.68 -4.79 -15.09
N HIS A 277 2.36 -4.46 -13.84
CA HIS A 277 3.31 -4.32 -12.74
C HIS A 277 3.47 -5.61 -11.92
N ALA A 278 2.48 -6.50 -11.97
CA ALA A 278 2.42 -7.71 -11.15
C ALA A 278 3.67 -8.60 -11.30
N LYS A 279 4.17 -8.82 -12.52
CA LYS A 279 5.33 -9.72 -12.76
C LYS A 279 6.60 -9.32 -12.01
N LYS A 280 6.83 -8.01 -11.83
CA LYS A 280 8.03 -7.50 -11.15
C LYS A 280 7.86 -7.52 -9.64
N ARG A 281 6.67 -7.13 -9.16
CA ARG A 281 6.35 -6.90 -7.74
C ARG A 281 5.69 -8.10 -7.04
N THR A 282 5.42 -9.19 -7.76
CA THR A 282 4.85 -10.41 -7.18
C THR A 282 5.73 -10.96 -6.05
N LEU A 283 5.08 -11.42 -4.98
CA LEU A 283 5.74 -12.07 -3.84
C LEU A 283 5.69 -13.60 -3.95
N THR A 284 5.22 -14.14 -5.08
CA THR A 284 5.14 -15.60 -5.34
C THR A 284 6.50 -16.25 -5.53
N LYS A 285 7.47 -15.49 -6.08
CA LYS A 285 8.84 -15.97 -6.25
C LYS A 285 9.48 -16.17 -4.87
N GLN A 286 10.20 -17.27 -4.72
CA GLN A 286 11.12 -17.44 -3.60
C GLN A 286 12.07 -16.23 -3.52
N ALA A 287 12.59 -16.00 -2.33
CA ALA A 287 13.71 -15.13 -2.03
C ALA A 287 15.02 -15.51 -2.76
N GLN A 288 15.00 -15.75 -4.07
CA GLN A 288 16.25 -15.94 -4.79
C GLN A 288 16.97 -14.60 -4.93
N VAL A 289 18.21 -14.62 -4.44
CA VAL A 289 19.08 -13.51 -4.02
C VAL A 289 19.17 -12.44 -5.10
N SER A 290 18.50 -11.32 -4.88
CA SER A 290 18.54 -10.15 -5.75
C SER A 290 18.35 -8.84 -4.98
N TYR A 291 18.61 -8.84 -3.67
CA TYR A 291 18.65 -7.57 -2.93
C TYR A 291 19.74 -6.67 -3.51
N LYS A 292 19.52 -5.37 -3.43
CA LYS A 292 20.50 -4.36 -3.86
C LYS A 292 21.37 -3.99 -2.67
N SER A 293 22.67 -4.27 -2.79
CA SER A 293 23.67 -3.84 -1.82
C SER A 293 23.92 -2.34 -1.91
N ASP A 294 24.64 -1.77 -0.93
CA ASP A 294 25.06 -0.37 -0.96
C ASP A 294 25.76 -0.04 -2.29
N ARG A 295 26.66 -0.91 -2.75
CA ARG A 295 27.38 -0.74 -4.02
C ARG A 295 26.45 -0.72 -5.23
N ASP A 296 25.40 -1.53 -5.23
CA ASP A 296 24.45 -1.59 -6.35
C ASP A 296 23.63 -0.29 -6.43
N ILE A 297 23.19 0.23 -5.29
CA ILE A 297 22.46 1.50 -5.24
C ILE A 297 23.38 2.67 -5.60
N GLU A 298 24.63 2.69 -5.11
CA GLU A 298 25.63 3.69 -5.48
C GLU A 298 25.88 3.71 -7.00
N ALA A 299 26.06 2.55 -7.61
CA ALA A 299 26.26 2.45 -9.05
C ALA A 299 25.05 3.00 -9.84
N ALA A 300 23.83 2.64 -9.41
CA ALA A 300 22.61 3.17 -10.02
C ALA A 300 22.46 4.68 -9.84
N VAL A 301 22.85 5.22 -8.69
CA VAL A 301 22.87 6.67 -8.40
C VAL A 301 23.84 7.40 -9.33
N VAL A 302 25.07 6.89 -9.49
CA VAL A 302 26.06 7.47 -10.39
C VAL A 302 25.57 7.42 -11.83
N GLU A 303 25.00 6.30 -12.26
CA GLU A 303 24.41 6.16 -13.60
C GLU A 303 23.26 7.17 -13.82
N ALA A 304 22.33 7.28 -12.86
CA ALA A 304 21.21 8.22 -12.94
C ALA A 304 21.67 9.68 -13.04
N LYS A 305 22.72 10.08 -12.30
CA LYS A 305 23.33 11.41 -12.42
C LYS A 305 23.95 11.68 -13.80
N ASN A 306 24.39 10.63 -14.50
CA ASN A 306 24.96 10.76 -15.84
C ASN A 306 23.91 10.74 -16.96
N ILE A 307 22.70 10.22 -16.72
CA ILE A 307 21.65 10.09 -17.74
C ILE A 307 20.94 11.42 -18.02
N GLY A 308 20.73 12.29 -17.03
CA GLY A 308 20.07 13.56 -17.28
C GLY A 308 19.77 14.40 -16.05
N ASP A 309 18.93 15.41 -16.28
CA ASP A 309 18.66 16.47 -15.32
C ASP A 309 17.81 16.02 -14.11
N ASP A 310 17.14 14.88 -14.19
CA ASP A 310 16.35 14.35 -13.06
C ASP A 310 16.76 12.92 -12.69
N PRO A 311 17.85 12.77 -11.89
CA PRO A 311 18.31 11.47 -11.44
C PRO A 311 17.28 10.72 -10.59
N SER A 312 16.42 11.43 -9.83
CA SER A 312 15.39 10.80 -9.00
C SER A 312 14.29 10.16 -9.86
N MET A 313 13.93 10.79 -10.97
CA MET A 313 13.04 10.19 -11.97
C MET A 313 13.66 8.96 -12.63
N ALA A 314 14.95 9.00 -12.99
CA ALA A 314 15.66 7.85 -13.56
C ALA A 314 15.67 6.64 -12.60
N LEU A 315 15.71 6.90 -11.29
CA LEU A 315 15.67 5.88 -10.24
C LEU A 315 14.25 5.43 -9.84
N SER A 316 13.20 6.03 -10.40
CA SER A 316 11.81 5.76 -9.99
C SER A 316 11.38 4.30 -10.12
N ASN A 317 11.85 3.58 -11.13
CA ASN A 317 11.59 2.14 -11.29
C ASN A 317 12.55 1.28 -10.45
N TYR A 318 13.75 1.79 -10.17
CA TYR A 318 14.79 1.06 -9.45
C TYR A 318 14.43 0.83 -7.97
N ILE A 319 13.58 1.69 -7.39
CA ILE A 319 13.08 1.53 -6.02
C ILE A 319 12.37 0.17 -5.81
N TYR A 320 11.74 -0.39 -6.84
CA TYR A 320 11.10 -1.71 -6.76
C TYR A 320 12.12 -2.86 -6.74
N ASP A 321 13.26 -2.69 -7.41
CA ASP A 321 14.35 -3.65 -7.35
C ASP A 321 14.99 -3.68 -5.96
N ILE A 322 14.88 -2.59 -5.19
CA ILE A 322 15.26 -2.54 -3.78
C ILE A 322 14.15 -3.15 -2.93
N GLY A 323 12.92 -2.63 -3.01
CA GLY A 323 11.83 -2.93 -2.08
C GLY A 323 11.28 -4.35 -2.17
N THR A 324 11.03 -4.87 -3.38
CA THR A 324 10.37 -6.16 -3.55
C THR A 324 11.16 -7.34 -2.93
N PRO A 325 12.50 -7.40 -3.02
CA PRO A 325 13.30 -8.38 -2.27
C PRO A 325 13.07 -8.35 -0.75
N TYR A 326 12.96 -7.17 -0.12
CA TYR A 326 12.63 -7.08 1.32
C TYR A 326 11.22 -7.57 1.61
N ALA A 327 10.25 -7.28 0.73
CA ALA A 327 8.89 -7.77 0.88
C ALA A 327 8.81 -9.30 0.88
N ARG A 328 9.57 -9.94 -0.04
CA ARG A 328 9.72 -11.39 -0.12
C ARG A 328 10.40 -11.96 1.13
N PHE A 329 11.44 -11.30 1.63
CA PHE A 329 12.15 -11.71 2.85
C PHE A 329 11.18 -11.77 4.04
N LEU A 330 10.42 -10.70 4.25
CA LEU A 330 9.49 -10.60 5.38
C LEU A 330 8.37 -11.65 5.28
N LYS A 331 7.86 -11.91 4.07
CA LYS A 331 6.89 -12.98 3.83
C LYS A 331 7.48 -14.35 4.17
N GLU A 332 8.71 -14.64 3.75
CA GLU A 332 9.38 -15.90 4.03
C GLU A 332 9.64 -16.07 5.53
N LEU A 333 10.06 -15.00 6.21
CA LEU A 333 10.23 -14.96 7.66
C LEU A 333 8.93 -15.29 8.41
N VAL A 334 7.77 -14.81 7.93
CA VAL A 334 6.46 -15.19 8.48
C VAL A 334 6.24 -16.70 8.40
N TYR A 335 6.54 -17.33 7.27
CA TYR A 335 6.34 -18.77 7.12
C TYR A 335 7.30 -19.59 7.96
N ILE A 336 8.57 -19.20 8.04
CA ILE A 336 9.54 -19.86 8.93
C ILE A 336 9.05 -19.79 10.38
N LYS A 337 8.59 -18.63 10.85
CA LYS A 337 8.03 -18.48 12.19
C LYS A 337 6.79 -19.34 12.44
N MET A 338 5.87 -19.35 11.47
CA MET A 338 4.66 -20.18 11.54
C MET A 338 5.02 -21.65 11.74
N GLN A 339 5.96 -22.17 10.95
CA GLN A 339 6.41 -23.55 10.99
C GLN A 339 7.22 -23.87 12.26
N HIS A 340 8.22 -23.05 12.58
CA HIS A 340 9.15 -23.28 13.69
C HIS A 340 8.47 -23.16 15.05
N SER A 341 7.65 -22.12 15.24
CA SER A 341 6.96 -21.87 16.51
C SER A 341 5.62 -22.60 16.62
N ASN A 342 5.20 -23.34 15.57
CA ASN A 342 3.90 -24.01 15.49
C ASN A 342 2.72 -23.08 15.87
N ILE A 343 2.72 -21.87 15.31
CA ILE A 343 1.70 -20.84 15.53
C ILE A 343 0.85 -20.65 14.28
N SER A 344 -0.30 -19.98 14.42
CA SER A 344 -1.13 -19.66 13.25
C SER A 344 -0.42 -18.68 12.31
N LEU A 345 -0.81 -18.68 11.02
CA LEU A 345 -0.31 -17.68 10.06
C LEU A 345 -0.58 -16.25 10.54
N ALA A 346 -1.74 -16.01 11.17
CA ALA A 346 -2.11 -14.70 11.70
C ALA A 346 -1.16 -14.25 12.84
N ASP A 347 -0.81 -15.16 13.74
CA ASP A 347 0.13 -14.87 14.84
C ASP A 347 1.55 -14.64 14.31
N ALA A 348 2.00 -15.44 13.34
CA ALA A 348 3.29 -15.25 12.69
C ALA A 348 3.38 -13.90 11.97
N LYS A 349 2.34 -13.52 11.23
CA LYS A 349 2.22 -12.18 10.63
C LYS A 349 2.26 -11.08 11.67
N ARG A 350 1.54 -11.25 12.78
CA ARG A 350 1.55 -10.29 13.88
C ARG A 350 2.95 -10.10 14.44
N GLN A 351 3.71 -11.17 14.69
CA GLN A 351 5.09 -11.08 15.17
C GLN A 351 6.00 -10.31 14.19
N VAL A 352 5.96 -10.66 12.90
CA VAL A 352 6.79 -9.97 11.90
C VAL A 352 6.34 -8.52 11.71
N ASN A 353 5.05 -8.20 11.82
CA ASN A 353 4.58 -6.83 11.76
C ASN A 353 5.05 -5.98 12.95
N VAL A 354 5.11 -6.54 14.16
CA VAL A 354 5.70 -5.85 15.32
C VAL A 354 7.16 -5.50 15.02
N PHE A 355 7.93 -6.44 14.46
CA PHE A 355 9.29 -6.20 13.97
C PHE A 355 9.33 -5.08 12.92
N VAL A 356 8.49 -5.13 11.88
CA VAL A 356 8.44 -4.11 10.81
C VAL A 356 8.19 -2.71 11.40
N ILE A 357 7.27 -2.59 12.36
CA ILE A 357 7.01 -1.31 13.03
C ILE A 357 8.21 -0.85 13.86
N GLY A 358 8.90 -1.76 14.56
CA GLY A 358 10.15 -1.47 15.27
C GLY A 358 11.24 -0.94 14.32
N PHE A 359 11.48 -1.66 13.23
CA PHE A 359 12.42 -1.26 12.18
C PHE A 359 12.10 0.12 11.59
N VAL A 360 10.82 0.40 11.25
CA VAL A 360 10.40 1.71 10.72
C VAL A 360 10.74 2.85 11.71
N GLN A 361 10.61 2.61 13.02
CA GLN A 361 10.97 3.60 14.03
C GLN A 361 12.48 3.82 14.13
N ASP A 362 13.28 2.75 14.01
CA ASP A 362 14.73 2.87 14.05
C ASP A 362 15.30 3.49 12.78
N LEU A 363 14.74 3.15 11.63
CA LEU A 363 15.03 3.83 10.37
C LEU A 363 14.77 5.33 10.49
N ALA A 364 13.65 5.74 11.10
CA ALA A 364 13.38 7.16 11.34
C ALA A 364 14.46 7.81 12.22
N LYS A 365 14.87 7.16 13.32
CA LYS A 365 15.92 7.67 14.21
C LYS A 365 17.27 7.79 13.48
N SER A 366 17.63 6.81 12.67
CA SER A 366 18.87 6.80 11.88
C SER A 366 18.84 7.88 10.81
N ALA A 367 17.74 7.96 10.03
CA ALA A 367 17.57 8.98 9.00
C ALA A 367 17.61 10.40 9.56
N LEU A 368 17.01 10.63 10.74
CA LEU A 368 17.08 11.92 11.44
C LEU A 368 18.47 12.28 11.97
N LYS A 369 19.42 11.34 12.04
CA LYS A 369 20.80 11.59 12.49
C LYS A 369 21.78 11.79 11.34
N LEU A 370 21.38 11.46 10.11
CA LEU A 370 22.25 11.59 8.93
C LEU A 370 22.75 13.02 8.76
N LYS A 371 24.04 13.12 8.45
CA LYS A 371 24.70 14.28 7.85
C LYS A 371 24.78 14.09 6.34
N THR A 372 25.15 15.14 5.61
CA THR A 372 25.22 15.15 4.13
C THR A 372 26.12 14.05 3.53
N LYS A 373 27.09 13.52 4.28
CA LYS A 373 28.00 12.46 3.83
C LYS A 373 27.72 11.09 4.41
N ASP A 374 26.70 10.97 5.26
CA ASP A 374 26.33 9.70 5.85
C ASP A 374 25.39 8.95 4.90
N LYS A 375 25.50 7.61 4.88
CA LYS A 375 24.58 6.73 4.16
C LYS A 375 23.92 5.77 5.15
N LEU A 376 22.66 5.45 4.90
CA LEU A 376 22.00 4.31 5.52
C LEU A 376 22.59 3.02 4.96
N SER A 377 22.57 1.96 5.76
CA SER A 377 23.05 0.66 5.33
C SER A 377 21.88 -0.16 4.80
N THR A 378 22.04 -0.75 3.60
CA THR A 378 21.04 -1.67 3.03
C THR A 378 20.85 -2.93 3.88
N GLN A 379 21.77 -3.21 4.80
CA GLN A 379 21.68 -4.38 5.66
C GLN A 379 20.78 -4.14 6.88
N ASP A 380 20.46 -2.89 7.20
CA ASP A 380 19.87 -2.50 8.49
C ASP A 380 18.56 -3.25 8.79
N LEU A 381 17.71 -3.49 7.78
CA LEU A 381 16.49 -4.29 7.97
C LEU A 381 16.79 -5.72 8.39
N PHE A 382 17.72 -6.40 7.71
CA PHE A 382 18.08 -7.78 8.03
C PHE A 382 18.72 -7.88 9.41
N LEU A 383 19.52 -6.89 9.79
CA LEU A 383 20.16 -6.85 11.11
C LEU A 383 19.16 -6.52 12.23
N ALA A 384 18.15 -5.70 11.94
CA ALA A 384 17.12 -5.33 12.91
C ALA A 384 16.23 -6.50 13.34
N VAL A 385 16.20 -7.61 12.58
CA VAL A 385 15.43 -8.81 12.96
C VAL A 385 15.89 -9.31 14.33
N ASP A 386 17.20 -9.33 14.59
CA ASP A 386 17.74 -9.79 15.87
C ASP A 386 17.33 -8.88 17.04
N GLU A 387 17.30 -7.57 16.81
CA GLU A 387 17.05 -6.56 17.85
C GLU A 387 15.60 -6.54 18.35
N HIS A 388 14.62 -6.74 17.46
CA HIS A 388 13.19 -6.58 17.77
C HIS A 388 12.46 -7.91 18.00
N ASP A 389 13.04 -9.03 17.58
CA ASP A 389 12.35 -10.33 17.55
C ASP A 389 12.80 -11.29 18.67
N SER A 390 13.19 -10.77 19.83
CA SER A 390 13.76 -11.57 20.94
C SER A 390 14.90 -12.51 20.50
N GLY A 391 15.61 -12.13 19.43
CA GLY A 391 16.66 -12.90 18.78
C GLY A 391 16.17 -13.86 17.70
N LEU A 392 17.05 -14.20 16.76
CA LEU A 392 16.82 -15.28 15.81
C LEU A 392 16.69 -16.61 16.56
N GLN A 393 15.49 -17.19 16.52
CA GLN A 393 15.10 -18.33 17.35
C GLN A 393 15.35 -19.68 16.67
N SER A 394 15.63 -19.70 15.36
CA SER A 394 15.84 -20.93 14.61
C SER A 394 16.96 -20.84 13.60
N LYS A 395 17.54 -22.02 13.29
CA LYS A 395 18.55 -22.21 12.26
C LYS A 395 18.07 -21.71 10.89
N GLU A 396 16.82 -21.98 10.54
CA GLU A 396 16.20 -21.57 9.26
C GLU A 396 16.08 -20.05 9.14
N GLN A 397 15.80 -19.35 10.25
CA GLN A 397 15.79 -17.87 10.26
C GLN A 397 17.19 -17.31 9.99
N CYS A 398 18.22 -17.92 10.59
CA CYS A 398 19.61 -17.54 10.35
C CYS A 398 20.00 -17.79 8.89
N GLU A 399 19.69 -18.99 8.37
CA GLU A 399 19.94 -19.36 6.97
C GLU A 399 19.29 -18.37 5.99
N LEU A 400 18.03 -17.98 6.25
CA LEU A 400 17.33 -16.99 5.44
C LEU A 400 18.09 -15.65 5.40
N ILE A 401 18.53 -15.14 6.55
CA ILE A 401 19.28 -13.88 6.61
C ILE A 401 20.60 -13.97 5.86
N ILE A 402 21.32 -15.09 6.01
CA ILE A 402 22.61 -15.30 5.34
C ILE A 402 22.45 -15.41 3.83
N GLN A 403 21.42 -16.12 3.38
CA GLN A 403 21.06 -16.18 1.97
C GLN A 403 20.78 -14.78 1.42
N TYR A 404 20.09 -13.93 2.18
CA TYR A 404 19.80 -12.57 1.76
C TYR A 404 21.01 -11.66 1.76
N LEU A 405 21.86 -11.68 2.79
CA LEU A 405 23.02 -10.79 2.85
C LEU A 405 24.06 -11.10 1.76
N ASN A 406 23.95 -12.25 1.08
CA ASN A 406 24.88 -12.74 0.07
C ASN A 406 26.34 -12.66 0.57
N ALA A 407 26.51 -12.83 1.87
CA ALA A 407 27.82 -12.79 2.49
C ALA A 407 28.58 -14.03 2.01
N PRO A 408 29.82 -13.89 1.50
CA PRO A 408 30.70 -15.04 1.33
C PRO A 408 30.67 -15.84 2.64
N LEU A 409 30.59 -17.18 2.56
CA LEU A 409 30.54 -18.06 3.75
C LEU A 409 31.64 -17.73 4.77
N GLU A 410 32.78 -17.22 4.32
CA GLU A 410 33.89 -16.74 5.16
C GLU A 410 33.53 -15.54 6.07
N LYS A 411 32.59 -14.68 5.68
CA LYS A 411 32.02 -13.61 6.52
C LYS A 411 30.77 -14.05 7.27
N ALA A 412 30.19 -15.19 6.88
CA ALA A 412 29.06 -15.75 7.58
C ALA A 412 29.43 -16.14 9.02
N ASP A 413 30.70 -16.46 9.30
CA ASP A 413 31.20 -16.67 10.67
C ASP A 413 31.19 -15.40 11.53
N VAL A 414 31.47 -14.22 10.95
CA VAL A 414 31.43 -12.93 11.68
C VAL A 414 30.00 -12.50 11.94
N ILE A 415 29.12 -12.74 10.97
CA ILE A 415 27.68 -12.57 11.11
C ILE A 415 27.19 -13.53 12.19
N ALA A 416 27.41 -14.84 12.03
CA ALA A 416 27.00 -15.88 12.97
C ALA A 416 27.56 -15.69 14.38
N ALA A 417 28.80 -15.21 14.55
CA ALA A 417 29.38 -14.91 15.87
C ALA A 417 28.76 -13.68 16.53
N LYS A 418 28.21 -12.74 15.74
CA LYS A 418 27.50 -11.56 16.22
C LYS A 418 26.05 -11.87 16.60
N TYR A 419 25.43 -12.87 15.97
CA TYR A 419 24.06 -13.29 16.24
C TYR A 419 24.03 -14.50 17.18
N THR A 420 22.92 -14.74 17.89
CA THR A 420 22.73 -15.96 18.71
C THR A 420 22.80 -17.27 17.90
N CYS A 421 22.87 -17.18 16.57
CA CYS A 421 23.08 -18.26 15.60
C CYS A 421 24.44 -18.97 15.69
N ALA A 422 25.42 -18.45 16.46
CA ALA A 422 26.80 -18.93 16.46
C ALA A 422 26.97 -20.45 16.74
N LYS A 423 26.11 -21.04 17.59
CA LYS A 423 26.25 -22.45 17.99
C LYS A 423 25.85 -23.44 16.88
N ASP A 424 24.94 -23.06 16.00
CA ASP A 424 24.47 -23.93 14.90
C ASP A 424 25.33 -23.77 13.63
N PHE A 425 26.20 -22.77 13.60
CA PHE A 425 27.08 -22.46 12.47
C PHE A 425 28.25 -23.43 12.31
N GLU A 426 28.84 -23.88 13.42
CA GLU A 426 29.92 -24.88 13.42
C GLU A 426 29.47 -26.22 12.81
N ALA A 427 28.18 -26.58 12.92
CA ALA A 427 27.61 -27.76 12.26
C ALA A 427 27.43 -27.57 10.74
N TYR A 428 27.32 -26.34 10.26
CA TYR A 428 27.14 -26.03 8.84
C TYR A 428 28.43 -26.13 8.02
N LYS A 429 29.59 -25.86 8.65
CA LYS A 429 30.93 -26.00 8.05
C LYS A 429 31.25 -27.43 7.58
N VAL A 430 30.54 -28.44 8.10
CA VAL A 430 30.84 -29.86 7.85
C VAL A 430 30.09 -30.42 6.63
N ILE A 431 29.10 -29.73 6.07
CA ILE A 431 28.13 -30.33 5.13
C ILE A 431 28.28 -29.86 3.66
N LYS A 432 29.15 -28.88 3.35
CA LYS A 432 29.48 -28.56 1.95
C LYS A 432 30.99 -28.53 1.73
N PRO A 433 31.53 -29.36 0.81
CA PRO A 433 32.94 -29.30 0.42
C PRO A 433 33.29 -28.03 -0.34
#